data_AF-A0A2D9PFR4-F1
#
_entry.id   AF-A0A2D9PFR4-F1
#
_cell.length_a   1.000
_cell.length_b   1.000
_cell.length_c   1.000
_cell.angle_alpha   90.00
_cell.angle_beta   90.00
_cell.angle_gamma   90.00
#
_symmetry.space_group_name_H-M   'P 1'
#
loop_
_entity.id
_entity.type
_entity.pdbx_description
1 polymer ?
#
loop_
_entity_poly.entity_id
_entity_poly.type
_entity_poly.pdbx_seq_one_letter_code
_entity_poly.pdbx_strand_id
1 'polypeptide(L)'
;MGNFYVIYFMRFYLRIFIFILIISNIIAQDPQTTLAVLDFEPRGINSLEAATLTDRFTSEIGKTETMILVDRTMVEEILKEQGFQQSGCTTDE
;
A
#
# COMPACT_ATOMS: atom_id res chain seq x y z
N MET A 1 -10.52 48.76 25.61
CA MET A 1 -9.88 47.46 25.85
C MET A 1 -10.68 46.25 25.34
N GLY A 2 -11.98 46.12 25.61
CA GLY A 2 -12.76 44.89 25.34
C GLY A 2 -12.87 44.43 23.87
N ASN A 3 -13.07 45.35 22.91
CA ASN A 3 -13.22 45.00 21.49
C ASN A 3 -11.94 44.39 20.88
N PHE A 4 -10.76 44.82 21.37
CA PHE A 4 -9.48 44.31 20.88
C PHE A 4 -9.24 42.86 21.29
N TYR A 5 -9.68 42.49 22.50
CA TYR A 5 -9.57 41.13 23.03
C TYR A 5 -10.51 40.17 22.28
N VAL A 6 -11.74 40.60 21.99
CA VAL A 6 -12.72 39.81 21.22
C VAL A 6 -12.22 39.51 19.81
N ILE A 7 -11.64 40.50 19.12
CA ILE A 7 -11.07 40.30 17.78
C ILE A 7 -9.88 39.33 17.82
N TYR A 8 -9.02 39.43 18.84
CA TYR A 8 -7.87 38.54 18.97
C TYR A 8 -8.31 37.09 19.24
N PHE A 9 -9.29 36.92 20.11
CA PHE A 9 -9.88 35.63 20.45
C PHE A 9 -10.60 34.99 19.25
N MET A 10 -11.35 35.78 18.47
CA MET A 10 -12.02 35.32 17.24
C MET A 10 -11.00 34.89 16.16
N ARG A 11 -9.90 35.64 15.98
CA ARG A 11 -8.83 35.28 15.04
C ARG A 11 -8.07 34.03 15.48
N PHE A 12 -7.91 33.81 16.78
CA PHE A 12 -7.30 32.60 17.34
C PHE A 12 -8.19 31.36 17.10
N TYR A 13 -9.49 31.46 17.38
CA TYR A 13 -10.46 30.41 17.08
C TYR A 13 -10.54 30.08 15.59
N LEU A 14 -10.49 31.09 14.73
CA LEU A 14 -10.47 30.89 13.27
C LEU A 14 -9.22 30.11 12.82
N ARG A 15 -8.04 30.40 13.40
CA ARG A 15 -6.82 29.66 13.11
C ARG A 15 -6.92 28.20 13.55
N ILE A 16 -7.44 27.94 14.75
CA ILE A 16 -7.66 26.58 15.25
C ILE A 16 -8.61 25.81 14.33
N PHE A 17 -9.71 26.44 13.91
CA PHE A 17 -10.68 25.83 13.01
C PHE A 17 -10.06 25.47 11.65
N ILE A 18 -9.24 26.37 11.08
CA ILE A 18 -8.49 26.10 9.85
C ILE A 18 -7.52 24.92 10.03
N PHE A 19 -6.80 24.86 11.16
CA PHE A 19 -5.90 23.74 11.47
C PHE A 19 -6.66 22.41 11.56
N ILE A 20 -7.82 22.38 12.21
CA ILE A 20 -8.67 21.19 12.32
C ILE A 20 -9.14 20.73 10.93
N LEU A 21 -9.59 21.66 10.08
CA LEU A 21 -10.01 21.33 8.71
C LEU A 21 -8.87 20.73 7.89
N ILE A 22 -7.65 21.24 8.01
CA ILE A 22 -6.49 20.69 7.30
C ILE A 22 -6.16 19.28 7.80
N ILE A 23 -6.18 19.05 9.12
CA ILE A 23 -5.89 17.74 9.72
C ILE A 23 -6.93 16.68 9.28
N SER A 24 -8.22 17.05 9.22
CA SER A 24 -9.27 16.13 8.76
C SER A 24 -9.06 15.63 7.33
N ASN A 25 -8.50 16.45 6.42
CA ASN A 25 -8.22 16.04 5.05
C ASN A 25 -7.04 15.04 4.96
N ILE A 26 -6.09 15.08 5.90
CA ILE A 26 -4.93 14.18 5.90
C ILE A 26 -5.35 12.77 6.33
N ILE A 27 -6.28 12.64 7.28
CA ILE A 27 -6.73 11.35 7.83
C ILE A 27 -7.72 10.63 6.90
N ALA A 28 -8.32 11.35 5.94
CA ALA A 28 -9.30 10.80 5.00
C ALA A 28 -8.70 9.97 3.84
N GLN A 29 -7.39 9.72 3.83
CA GLN A 29 -6.75 8.90 2.81
C GLN A 29 -7.05 7.42 3.08
N ASP A 30 -7.77 6.77 2.15
CA ASP A 30 -8.04 5.33 2.22
C ASP A 30 -6.73 4.55 1.96
N PRO A 31 -6.24 3.72 2.91
CA PRO A 31 -5.02 2.96 2.70
C PRO A 31 -5.22 1.95 1.58
N GLN A 32 -4.58 2.19 0.42
CA GLN A 32 -4.52 1.20 -0.64
C GLN A 32 -3.86 -0.08 -0.10
N THR A 33 -4.56 -1.20 -0.22
CA THR A 33 -4.05 -2.49 0.27
C THR A 33 -3.07 -3.07 -0.75
N THR A 34 -1.86 -3.41 -0.31
CA THR A 34 -0.87 -4.07 -1.16
C THR A 34 -1.14 -5.57 -1.21
N LEU A 35 -1.29 -6.13 -2.42
CA LEU A 35 -1.53 -7.55 -2.63
C LEU A 35 -0.49 -8.14 -3.59
N ALA A 36 0.09 -9.28 -3.21
CA ALA A 36 0.89 -10.12 -4.09
C ALA A 36 0.11 -11.40 -4.40
N VAL A 37 0.00 -11.74 -5.69
CA VAL A 37 -0.63 -12.98 -6.16
C VAL A 37 0.47 -14.01 -6.41
N LEU A 38 0.35 -15.19 -5.79
CA LEU A 38 1.25 -16.33 -6.03
C LEU A 38 0.67 -17.24 -7.12
N ASP A 39 1.55 -18.03 -7.75
CA ASP A 39 1.16 -19.02 -8.75
C ASP A 39 0.24 -20.09 -8.14
N PHE A 40 -0.86 -20.41 -8.83
CA PHE A 40 -1.82 -21.41 -8.37
C PHE A 40 -1.26 -22.83 -8.46
N GLU A 41 -1.45 -23.60 -7.38
CA GLU A 41 -1.14 -25.02 -7.36
C GLU A 41 -2.24 -25.80 -8.13
N PRO A 42 -1.89 -26.53 -9.21
CA PRO A 42 -2.89 -27.26 -10.00
C PRO A 42 -3.48 -28.41 -9.20
N ARG A 43 -4.81 -28.44 -9.06
CA ARG A 43 -5.56 -29.58 -8.47
C ARG A 43 -6.65 -30.04 -9.43
N GLY A 44 -6.42 -31.16 -10.11
CA GLY A 44 -7.36 -31.71 -11.09
C GLY A 44 -7.37 -31.00 -12.44
N ILE A 45 -6.41 -30.10 -12.68
CA ILE A 45 -6.18 -29.38 -13.93
C ILE A 45 -4.70 -29.46 -14.29
N ASN A 46 -4.35 -29.13 -15.54
CA ASN A 46 -2.96 -29.08 -15.95
C ASN A 46 -2.26 -27.77 -15.51
N SER A 47 -0.94 -27.74 -15.56
CA SER A 47 -0.13 -26.58 -15.14
C SER A 47 -0.37 -25.34 -16.00
N LEU A 48 -0.67 -25.49 -17.29
CA LEU A 48 -0.97 -24.38 -18.20
C LEU A 48 -2.33 -23.74 -17.85
N GLU A 49 -3.31 -24.55 -17.48
CA GLU A 49 -4.62 -24.07 -17.01
C GLU A 49 -4.48 -23.31 -15.69
N ALA A 50 -3.69 -23.83 -14.74
CA ALA A 50 -3.42 -23.15 -13.48
C ALA A 50 -2.69 -21.80 -13.68
N ALA A 51 -1.72 -21.75 -14.59
CA ALA A 51 -1.04 -20.51 -14.97
C ALA A 51 -2.03 -19.50 -15.58
N THR A 52 -2.87 -19.94 -16.52
CA THR A 52 -3.89 -19.10 -17.15
C THR A 52 -4.90 -18.54 -16.13
N LEU A 53 -5.27 -19.33 -15.12
CA LEU A 53 -6.14 -18.88 -14.03
C LEU A 53 -5.46 -17.86 -13.12
N THR A 54 -4.17 -18.04 -12.82
CA THR A 54 -3.36 -17.08 -12.06
C THR A 54 -3.28 -15.74 -12.79
N ASP A 55 -3.01 -15.77 -14.10
CA ASP A 55 -2.97 -14.57 -14.94
C ASP A 55 -4.32 -13.85 -14.97
N ARG A 56 -5.41 -14.63 -15.13
CA ARG A 56 -6.75 -14.04 -15.16
C ARG A 56 -7.15 -13.44 -13.82
N PHE A 57 -6.86 -14.14 -12.72
CA PHE A 57 -7.13 -13.65 -11.37
C PHE A 57 -6.37 -12.34 -11.09
N THR A 58 -5.08 -12.30 -11.42
CA THR A 58 -4.24 -11.10 -11.27
C THR A 58 -4.80 -9.92 -12.08
N SER A 59 -5.22 -10.17 -13.33
CA SER A 59 -5.83 -9.15 -14.18
C SER A 59 -7.17 -8.62 -13.62
N GLU A 60 -8.04 -9.48 -13.11
CA GLU A 60 -9.33 -9.05 -12.53
C GLU A 60 -9.16 -8.28 -11.22
N ILE A 61 -8.20 -8.69 -10.37
CA ILE A 61 -7.86 -7.92 -9.16
C ILE A 61 -7.31 -6.54 -9.55
N GLY A 62 -6.47 -6.44 -10.58
CA GLY A 62 -5.92 -5.17 -11.04
C GLY A 62 -6.97 -4.18 -11.53
N LYS A 63 -8.07 -4.67 -12.12
CA LYS A 63 -9.21 -3.85 -12.54
C LYS A 63 -10.05 -3.32 -11.37
N THR A 64 -9.86 -3.84 -10.16
CA THR A 64 -10.65 -3.43 -8.99
C THR A 64 -10.18 -2.09 -8.42
N GLU A 65 -9.03 -1.54 -8.88
CA GLU A 65 -8.44 -0.22 -8.53
C GLU A 65 -8.29 0.09 -7.02
N THR A 66 -8.65 -0.86 -6.16
CA THR A 66 -8.68 -0.74 -4.69
C THR A 66 -7.39 -1.28 -4.07
N MET A 67 -6.52 -1.89 -4.87
CA MET A 67 -5.31 -2.59 -4.41
C MET A 67 -4.10 -2.22 -5.27
N ILE A 68 -2.95 -2.10 -4.61
CA ILE A 68 -1.66 -2.00 -5.28
C ILE A 68 -1.18 -3.43 -5.56
N LEU A 69 -1.22 -3.84 -6.82
CA LEU A 69 -0.59 -5.09 -7.26
C LEU A 69 0.92 -4.90 -7.34
N VAL A 70 1.66 -5.70 -6.59
CA VAL A 70 3.11 -5.78 -6.72
C VAL A 70 3.42 -6.92 -7.66
N ASP A 71 4.02 -6.59 -8.81
CA ASP A 71 4.49 -7.60 -9.75
C ASP A 71 5.62 -8.42 -9.12
N ARG A 72 5.61 -9.74 -9.38
CA ARG A 72 6.59 -10.70 -8.86
C ARG A 72 8.04 -10.33 -9.25
N THR A 73 8.21 -9.67 -10.39
CA THR A 73 9.51 -9.15 -10.88
C THR A 73 10.09 -8.08 -9.95
N MET A 74 9.24 -7.23 -9.37
CA MET A 74 9.64 -6.20 -8.42
C MET A 74 10.00 -6.81 -7.05
N VAL A 75 9.33 -7.91 -6.65
CA VAL A 75 9.70 -8.63 -5.42
C VAL A 75 11.08 -9.28 -5.54
N GLU A 76 11.38 -9.91 -6.69
CA GLU A 76 12.71 -10.46 -6.97
C GLU A 76 13.81 -9.38 -7.02
N GLU A 77 13.50 -8.22 -7.62
CA GLU A 77 14.42 -7.08 -7.67
C GLU A 77 14.66 -6.47 -6.29
N ILE A 78 13.62 -6.32 -5.45
CA ILE A 78 13.75 -5.86 -4.06
C ILE A 78 14.57 -6.86 -3.21
N LEU A 79 14.33 -8.16 -3.36
CA LEU A 79 15.12 -9.20 -2.67
C LEU A 79 16.59 -9.23 -3.11
N LYS A 80 16.86 -8.81 -4.36
CA LYS A 80 18.21 -8.66 -4.91
C LYS A 80 18.89 -7.35 -4.48
N GLU A 81 18.17 -6.23 -4.42
CA GLU A 81 18.68 -4.92 -3.99
C GLU A 81 18.86 -4.81 -2.48
N GLN A 82 17.98 -5.42 -1.68
CA GLN A 82 18.09 -5.43 -0.21
C GLN A 82 18.99 -6.55 0.31
N GLY A 83 20.00 -6.94 -0.46
CA GLY A 83 21.14 -7.67 0.05
C GLY A 83 20.78 -8.98 0.75
N PHE A 84 20.03 -9.87 0.07
CA PHE A 84 20.06 -11.31 0.36
C PHE A 84 21.44 -11.92 -0.01
N GLN A 85 22.52 -11.23 0.36
CA GLN A 85 23.91 -11.70 0.37
C GLN A 85 24.35 -12.05 1.80
N GLN A 86 23.41 -12.22 2.75
CA GLN A 86 23.70 -12.73 4.09
C GLN A 86 23.23 -14.17 4.36
N SER A 87 22.57 -14.87 3.42
CA SER A 87 22.44 -16.33 3.54
C SER A 87 23.68 -17.09 3.03
N GLY A 88 24.73 -16.35 2.64
CA GLY A 88 26.08 -16.89 2.39
C GLY A 88 26.79 -17.29 3.69
N CYS A 89 26.18 -18.19 4.45
CA CYS A 89 26.90 -19.05 5.40
C CYS A 89 26.05 -20.30 5.65
N THR A 90 25.81 -21.09 4.59
CA THR A 90 25.69 -22.53 4.76
C THR A 90 27.13 -23.04 4.89
N THR A 91 27.67 -23.07 6.11
CA THR A 91 28.73 -24.04 6.36
C THR A 91 28.02 -25.37 6.52
N ASP A 92 28.33 -26.27 5.60
CA ASP A 92 28.10 -27.70 5.78
C ASP A 92 28.64 -28.10 7.15
N GLU A 93 27.72 -28.42 8.07
CA GLU A 93 27.96 -29.34 9.18
C GLU A 93 27.31 -30.69 8.83
#